data_AF-A0A1E4HK44-F1
#
_entry.id   AF-A0A1E4HK44-F1
#
_cell.length_a   1.000
_cell.length_b   1.000
_cell.length_c   1.000
_cell.angle_alpha   90.00
_cell.angle_beta   90.00
_cell.angle_gamma   90.00
#
_symmetry.space_group_name_H-M   'P 1'
#
loop_
_entity.id
_entity.type
_entity.pdbx_description
1 polymer ?
#
loop_
_entity_poly.entity_id
_entity_poly.type
_entity_poly.pdbx_seq_one_letter_code
_entity_poly.pdbx_strand_id
1 'polypeptide(L)' 'MALSRDELERLLADLDAAMPAMMAQYPDPADLNSAFAGVADEITDNTAAADDAWVFEQIDGILKRHGLWQPRQEDRPPDE' A
#
# COMPACT_ATOMS: atom_id res chain seq x y z
N MET A 1 -9.93 1.34 18.56
CA MET A 1 -9.48 2.74 18.70
C MET A 1 -8.58 3.00 17.52
N ALA A 2 -8.74 4.12 16.83
CA ALA A 2 -7.83 4.45 15.73
C ALA A 2 -6.44 4.80 16.30
N LEU A 3 -5.40 4.44 15.56
CA LEU A 3 -4.03 4.81 15.87
C LEU A 3 -3.82 6.31 15.69
N SER A 4 -2.85 6.85 16.40
CA SER A 4 -2.40 8.22 16.21
C SER A 4 -1.64 8.37 14.89
N ARG A 5 -1.52 9.62 14.42
CA ARG A 5 -0.78 9.94 13.20
C ARG A 5 0.67 9.44 13.24
N ASP A 6 1.37 9.64 14.35
CA ASP A 6 2.74 9.16 14.55
C ASP A 6 2.85 7.62 14.48
N GLU A 7 1.84 6.90 14.96
CA GLU A 7 1.80 5.43 14.89
C GLU A 7 1.57 4.97 13.44
N LEU A 8 0.65 5.62 12.72
CA LEU A 8 0.42 5.35 11.29
C LEU A 8 1.67 5.65 10.46
N GLU A 9 2.38 6.76 10.73
CA GLU A 9 3.64 7.10 10.07
C GLU A 9 4.70 6.03 10.26
N ARG A 10 4.82 5.46 11.47
CA ARG A 10 5.74 4.35 11.75
C ARG A 10 5.36 3.09 10.98
N LEU A 11 4.09 2.71 10.98
CA LEU A 11 3.62 1.54 10.24
C LEU A 11 3.85 1.67 8.73
N LEU A 12 3.62 2.87 8.17
CA LEU A 12 3.89 3.16 6.77
C LEU A 12 5.38 3.14 6.44
N ALA A 13 6.24 3.63 7.34
CA ALA A 13 7.69 3.56 7.17
C ALA A 13 8.21 2.11 7.25
N ASP A 14 7.67 1.31 8.15
CA ASP A 14 8.00 -0.12 8.28
C ASP A 14 7.54 -0.91 7.04
N LEU A 15 6.33 -0.61 6.52
CA LEU A 15 5.84 -1.17 5.26
C LEU A 15 6.81 -0.84 4.11
N ASP A 16 7.20 0.43 3.95
CA ASP A 16 8.13 0.87 2.90
C ASP A 16 9.50 0.17 3.01
N ALA A 17 10.01 -0.01 4.22
CA ALA A 17 11.28 -0.70 4.48
C ALA A 17 11.19 -2.21 4.22
N ALA A 18 10.02 -2.83 4.42
CA ALA A 18 9.78 -4.25 4.18
C ALA A 18 9.60 -4.59 2.69
N MET A 19 9.24 -3.62 1.85
CA MET A 19 8.92 -3.83 0.43
C MET A 19 10.00 -4.60 -0.35
N PRO A 20 11.31 -4.30 -0.27
CA PRO A 20 12.31 -5.02 -1.05
C PRO A 20 12.39 -6.51 -0.67
N ALA A 21 12.24 -6.82 0.61
CA ALA A 21 12.21 -8.21 1.08
C ALA A 21 10.94 -8.93 0.63
N MET A 22 9.79 -8.23 0.69
CA MET A 22 8.51 -8.76 0.22
C MET A 22 8.55 -9.05 -1.30
N MET A 23 9.10 -8.15 -2.11
CA MET A 23 9.29 -8.35 -3.55
C MET A 23 10.21 -9.53 -3.87
N ALA A 24 11.24 -9.78 -3.04
CA ALA A 24 12.12 -10.93 -3.21
C ALA A 24 11.44 -12.25 -2.79
N GLN A 25 10.56 -12.20 -1.79
CA GLN A 25 9.82 -13.36 -1.29
C GLN A 25 8.64 -13.75 -2.19
N TYR A 26 7.99 -12.76 -2.80
CA TYR A 26 6.83 -12.93 -3.67
C TYR A 26 7.15 -12.35 -5.06
N PRO A 27 7.84 -13.12 -5.93
CA PRO A 27 8.14 -12.69 -7.29
C PRO A 27 6.90 -12.68 -8.21
N ASP A 28 5.85 -13.41 -7.84
CA ASP A 28 4.58 -13.37 -8.53
C ASP A 28 3.79 -12.09 -8.14
N PRO A 29 3.34 -11.28 -9.11
CA PRO A 29 2.62 -10.04 -8.81
C PRO A 29 1.32 -10.23 -8.02
N ALA A 30 0.60 -11.34 -8.18
CA ALA A 30 -0.65 -11.57 -7.47
C ALA A 30 -0.39 -11.94 -6.00
N ASP A 31 0.66 -12.75 -5.75
CA ASP A 31 1.11 -13.07 -4.39
C ASP A 31 1.67 -11.84 -3.67
N LEU A 32 2.48 -11.04 -4.37
CA LEU A 32 3.01 -9.77 -3.84
C LEU A 32 1.88 -8.80 -3.50
N ASN A 33 0.91 -8.64 -4.39
CA ASN A 33 -0.22 -7.75 -4.17
C ASN A 33 -1.08 -8.24 -2.99
N SER A 34 -1.27 -9.55 -2.84
CA SER A 34 -2.00 -10.11 -1.70
C SER A 34 -1.27 -9.90 -0.37
N ALA A 35 0.06 -10.08 -0.35
CA ALA A 35 0.89 -9.83 0.83
C ALA A 35 0.89 -8.34 1.21
N PHE A 36 1.03 -7.45 0.22
CA PHE A 36 0.97 -6.00 0.42
C PHE A 36 -0.41 -5.56 0.92
N ALA A 37 -1.49 -6.03 0.27
CA ALA A 37 -2.86 -5.70 0.65
C ALA A 37 -3.16 -6.11 2.09
N GLY A 38 -2.67 -7.26 2.55
CA GLY A 38 -2.85 -7.68 3.94
C GLY A 38 -2.24 -6.69 4.95
N VAL A 39 -1.05 -6.15 4.67
CA VAL A 39 -0.42 -5.14 5.55
C VAL A 39 -1.09 -3.78 5.42
N ALA A 40 -1.46 -3.39 4.19
CA ALA A 40 -2.17 -2.15 3.94
C ALA A 40 -3.55 -2.11 4.62
N ASP A 41 -4.30 -3.22 4.57
CA ASP A 41 -5.60 -3.37 5.22
C ASP A 41 -5.47 -3.27 6.75
N GLU A 42 -4.41 -3.83 7.34
CA GLU A 42 -4.16 -3.67 8.79
C GLU A 42 -3.95 -2.20 9.18
N ILE A 43 -3.26 -1.42 8.33
CA ILE A 43 -3.05 0.01 8.57
C ILE A 43 -4.37 0.78 8.41
N THR A 44 -5.13 0.53 7.34
CA THR A 44 -6.39 1.25 7.06
C THR A 44 -7.49 0.89 8.07
N ASP A 45 -7.58 -0.36 8.52
CA ASP A 45 -8.52 -0.80 9.56
C ASP A 45 -8.31 -0.08 10.91
N ASN A 46 -7.07 0.34 11.17
CA ASN A 46 -6.69 1.08 12.37
C ASN A 46 -6.62 2.60 12.15
N THR A 47 -7.01 3.10 10.97
CA THR A 47 -6.97 4.52 10.63
C THR A 47 -8.25 5.24 11.05
N ALA A 48 -8.13 6.50 11.49
CA ALA A 48 -9.28 7.36 11.73
C ALA A 48 -9.77 7.96 10.41
N ALA A 49 -11.08 8.18 10.27
CA ALA A 49 -11.65 8.80 9.06
C ALA A 49 -11.04 10.17 8.67
N ALA A 50 -10.43 10.89 9.62
CA ALA A 50 -9.72 12.15 9.36
C ALA A 50 -8.36 11.94 8.65
N ASP A 51 -7.76 10.76 8.79
CA ASP A 51 -6.45 10.39 8.28
C ASP A 51 -6.51 9.41 7.10
N ASP A 52 -7.68 8.82 6.79
CA ASP A 52 -7.88 7.87 5.69
C ASP A 52 -7.27 8.37 4.38
N ALA A 53 -7.65 9.57 3.93
CA ALA A 53 -7.18 10.13 2.67
C ALA A 53 -5.65 10.23 2.62
N TRP A 54 -5.02 10.62 3.73
CA TRP A 54 -3.57 10.70 3.81
C TRP A 54 -2.92 9.31 3.86
N VAL A 55 -3.49 8.34 4.59
CA VAL A 55 -2.97 6.97 4.61
C VAL A 55 -2.98 6.38 3.21
N PHE A 56 -4.06 6.56 2.45
CA PHE A 56 -4.12 6.15 1.05
C PHE A 56 -3.06 6.84 0.20
N GLU A 57 -2.86 8.16 0.33
CA GLU A 57 -1.79 8.87 -0.40
C GLU A 57 -0.38 8.34 -0.07
N GLN A 58 -0.14 7.95 1.18
CA GLN A 58 1.15 7.40 1.60
C GLN A 58 1.38 5.99 1.05
N ILE A 59 0.37 5.12 1.12
CA ILE A 59 0.38 3.77 0.53
C ILE A 59 0.63 3.88 -0.98
N ASP A 60 -0.07 4.80 -1.64
CA ASP A 60 0.11 5.10 -3.05
C ASP A 60 1.53 5.55 -3.37
N GLY A 61 2.11 6.39 -2.50
CA GLY A 61 3.50 6.81 -2.57
C GLY A 61 4.50 5.66 -2.44
N ILE A 62 4.25 4.70 -1.54
CA ILE A 62 5.09 3.49 -1.38
C ILE A 62 5.07 2.66 -2.66
N LEU A 63 3.87 2.37 -3.20
CA LEU A 63 3.74 1.63 -4.45
C LEU A 63 4.48 2.29 -5.62
N LYS A 64 4.41 3.63 -5.72
CA LYS A 64 5.17 4.39 -6.73
C LYS A 64 6.68 4.28 -6.53
N ARG A 65 7.18 4.37 -5.29
CA ARG A 65 8.63 4.26 -4.98
C ARG A 65 9.21 2.91 -5.39
N HIS A 66 8.44 1.83 -5.24
CA HIS A 66 8.87 0.48 -5.59
C HIS A 66 8.50 0.05 -7.01
N GLY A 67 7.94 0.95 -7.82
CA GLY A 67 7.57 0.67 -9.21
C GLY A 67 6.39 -0.31 -9.36
N LEU A 68 5.59 -0.48 -8.31
CA LEU A 68 4.43 -1.36 -8.26
C LEU A 68 3.12 -0.62 -8.52
N TRP A 69 3.18 0.70 -8.68
CA TRP A 69 2.03 1.50 -9.05
C TRP A 69 1.49 1.06 -10.41
N GLN A 70 0.37 0.36 -10.39
CA GLN A 70 -0.43 0.17 -11.58
C GLN A 70 -1.51 1.26 -11.58
N PRO A 71 -1.60 2.12 -12.61
CA PRO A 71 -2.80 2.92 -12.77
C PRO A 71 -3.99 1.96 -12.79
N ARG A 72 -5.01 2.29 -12.00
CA ARG A 72 -6.29 1.56 -11.97
C ARG A 72 -6.67 1.33 -13.44
N GLN A 73 -6.88 0.08 -13.86
CA GLN A 73 -7.05 -0.34 -15.27
C GLN A 73 -8.25 0.31 -16.00
N GLU A 74 -8.88 1.34 -15.44
CA GLU A 74 -9.98 2.12 -16.02
C GLU A 74 -9.57 2.96 -17.23
N ASP A 75 -8.26 3.13 -17.49
CA ASP A 75 -7.71 3.83 -18.67
C ASP A 75 -7.26 2.87 -19.80
N ARG A 76 -7.54 1.56 -19.70
CA ARG A 76 -7.32 0.68 -20.86
C ARG A 76 -8.47 0.94 -21.85
N PRO A 77 -8.22 1.54 -23.04
CA PRO A 77 -9.25 1.63 -24.06
C PRO A 77 -9.72 0.19 -24.36
N PRO A 78 -11.03 -0.04 -24.56
CA PRO A 78 -11.48 -1.36 -25.00
C PRO A 78 -10.72 -1.70 -26.29
N ASP A 79 -10.04 -2.85 -26.30
CA ASP A 79 -9.42 -3.38 -27.51
C ASP A 79 -10.49 -3.44 -28.62
N GLU A 80 -10.28 -2.69 -29.71
CA GLU A 80 -11.18 -2.58 -30.87
C GLU A 80 -11.07 -3.80 -31.79
#